data_AF-A0A4Q3Z3N6-F1
#
_entry.id   AF-A0A4Q3Z3N6-F1
#
_cell.length_a   1.000
_cell.length_b   1.000
_cell.length_c   1.000
_cell.angle_alpha   90.00
_cell.angle_beta   90.00
_cell.angle_gamma   90.00
#
_symmetry.space_group_name_H-M   'P 1'
#
loop_
_entity.id
_entity.type
_entity.pdbx_description
1 polymer ?
#
loop_
_entity_poly.entity_id
_entity_poly.type
_entity_poly.pdbx_seq_one_letter_code
_entity_poly.pdbx_strand_id
1 'polypeptide(L)'
;MKNRTAISTDSVLAATAAAREGMGAVMMSAFLADAEPGLQRIGGSFPELTLQMWVLTHPDLRKTSRVIALIDHLVGRLRRDRARFEGTPERPASSGQVPD
;
A
#
# COMPACT_ATOMS: atom_id res chain seq x y z
N MET A 1 25.19 -8.74 -12.12
CA MET A 1 23.74 -9.05 -12.13
C MET A 1 23.07 -8.15 -13.17
N LYS A 2 22.41 -8.71 -14.18
CA LYS A 2 21.57 -7.93 -15.11
C LYS A 2 20.25 -7.62 -14.40
N ASN A 3 19.87 -6.35 -14.30
CA ASN A 3 18.54 -5.95 -13.83
C ASN A 3 17.49 -6.44 -14.84
N ARG A 4 16.78 -7.52 -14.50
CA ARG A 4 15.65 -8.02 -15.28
C ARG A 4 14.38 -7.32 -14.83
N THR A 5 14.13 -6.13 -15.39
CA THR A 5 12.87 -5.41 -15.18
C THR A 5 11.89 -5.81 -16.28
N ALA A 6 10.78 -6.46 -15.91
CA ALA A 6 9.72 -6.80 -16.86
C ALA A 6 8.88 -5.57 -17.24
N ILE A 7 8.59 -4.69 -16.27
CA ILE A 7 7.81 -3.47 -16.43
C ILE A 7 8.28 -2.40 -15.43
N SER A 8 8.18 -1.12 -15.82
CA SER A 8 8.37 0.04 -14.93
C SER A 8 7.14 0.93 -15.02
N THR A 9 6.52 1.25 -13.89
CA THR A 9 5.30 2.05 -13.83
C THR A 9 5.19 2.75 -12.47
N ASP A 10 4.55 3.92 -12.46
CA ASP A 10 4.16 4.69 -11.28
C ASP A 10 2.72 4.36 -10.83
N SER A 11 2.00 3.51 -11.57
CA SER A 11 0.64 3.09 -11.25
C SER A 11 0.66 1.83 -10.40
N VAL A 12 0.15 1.94 -9.18
CA VAL A 12 -0.08 0.79 -8.29
C VAL A 12 -0.99 -0.24 -8.97
N LEU A 13 -2.02 0.19 -9.70
CA LEU A 13 -2.95 -0.71 -10.38
C LEU A 13 -2.26 -1.53 -11.47
N ALA A 14 -1.42 -0.89 -12.29
CA ALA A 14 -0.67 -1.58 -13.34
C ALA A 14 0.36 -2.55 -12.76
N ALA A 15 1.07 -2.13 -11.70
CA ALA A 15 2.04 -2.97 -11.01
C ALA A 15 1.38 -4.20 -10.34
N THR A 16 0.20 -4.00 -9.75
CA THR A 16 -0.62 -5.07 -9.15
C THR A 16 -1.08 -6.07 -10.22
N ALA A 17 -1.60 -5.56 -11.35
CA ALA A 17 -2.04 -6.40 -12.46
C ALA A 17 -0.88 -7.23 -13.03
N ALA A 18 0.29 -6.63 -13.24
CA ALA A 18 1.48 -7.34 -13.72
C ALA A 18 1.89 -8.48 -12.78
N ALA A 19 1.87 -8.25 -11.46
CA ALA A 19 2.17 -9.29 -10.48
C ALA A 19 1.12 -10.41 -10.48
N ARG A 20 -0.18 -10.08 -10.59
CA ARG A 20 -1.27 -11.06 -10.68
C ARG A 20 -1.17 -11.94 -11.93
N GLU A 21 -0.73 -11.37 -13.05
CA GLU A 21 -0.50 -12.09 -14.31
C GLU A 21 0.87 -12.80 -14.36
N GLY A 22 1.60 -12.88 -13.24
CA GLY A 22 2.84 -13.66 -13.14
C GLY A 22 4.05 -13.04 -13.83
N MET A 23 4.04 -11.72 -14.10
CA MET A 23 5.19 -11.04 -14.72
C MET A 23 6.40 -10.89 -13.78
N GLY A 24 6.23 -11.23 -12.49
CA GLY A 24 7.28 -11.22 -11.47
C GLY A 24 6.80 -10.70 -10.12
N ALA A 25 7.76 -10.28 -9.28
CA ALA A 25 7.49 -9.70 -7.97
C ALA A 25 7.43 -8.17 -8.03
N VAL A 26 6.58 -7.59 -7.18
CA VAL A 26 6.40 -6.14 -7.06
C VAL A 26 6.54 -5.71 -5.60
N MET A 27 7.19 -4.57 -5.38
CA MET A 27 7.22 -3.91 -4.07
C MET A 27 5.99 -3.02 -3.92
N MET A 28 5.17 -3.27 -2.90
CA MET A 28 3.90 -2.57 -2.67
C MET A 28 3.67 -2.27 -1.19
N SER A 29 2.77 -1.32 -0.92
CA SER A 29 2.27 -1.12 0.43
C SER A 29 1.51 -2.36 0.90
N ALA A 30 1.80 -2.81 2.12
CA ALA A 30 1.25 -4.04 2.69
C ALA A 30 -0.29 -4.04 2.68
N PHE A 31 -0.95 -2.92 3.02
CA PHE A 31 -2.41 -2.87 3.08
C PHE A 31 -3.10 -3.03 1.72
N LEU A 32 -2.42 -2.67 0.62
CA LEU A 32 -2.90 -2.87 -0.74
C LEU A 32 -2.70 -4.31 -1.15
N ALA A 33 -1.49 -4.84 -0.99
CA ALA A 33 -1.18 -6.23 -1.33
C ALA A 33 -2.03 -7.23 -0.54
N ASP A 34 -2.29 -6.95 0.75
CA ASP A 34 -3.12 -7.80 1.62
C ASP A 34 -4.60 -7.84 1.20
N ALA A 35 -5.06 -6.85 0.41
CA ALA A 35 -6.42 -6.79 -0.09
C ALA A 35 -6.59 -7.48 -1.46
N GLU A 36 -5.51 -7.91 -2.11
CA GLU A 36 -5.50 -8.46 -3.46
C GLU A 36 -5.55 -10.00 -3.46
N PRO A 37 -6.69 -10.61 -3.87
CA PRO A 37 -6.77 -12.05 -3.99
C PRO A 37 -5.81 -12.57 -5.06
N GLY A 38 -5.07 -13.62 -4.73
CA GLY A 38 -4.12 -14.26 -5.65
C GLY A 38 -2.71 -13.67 -5.60
N LEU A 39 -2.47 -12.61 -4.83
CA LEU A 39 -1.11 -12.20 -4.50
C LEU A 39 -0.61 -12.93 -3.26
N GLN A 40 0.69 -13.22 -3.29
CA GLN A 40 1.40 -13.88 -2.20
C GLN A 40 2.58 -13.02 -1.74
N ARG A 41 2.78 -12.95 -0.43
CA ARG A 41 3.93 -12.26 0.16
C ARG A 41 5.18 -13.14 0.06
N ILE A 42 6.21 -12.63 -0.61
CA ILE A 42 7.49 -13.33 -0.83
C ILE A 42 8.58 -12.87 0.18
N GLY A 43 8.39 -11.73 0.85
CA GLY A 43 9.35 -11.18 1.81
C GLY A 43 8.73 -10.32 2.90
N GLY A 44 9.58 -9.86 3.83
CA GLY A 44 9.17 -8.99 4.94
C GLY A 44 8.90 -7.54 4.54
N SER A 45 8.51 -6.71 5.51
CA SER A 45 8.42 -5.26 5.35
C SER A 45 9.81 -4.62 5.32
N PHE A 46 9.93 -3.49 4.64
CA PHE A 46 11.12 -2.64 4.63
C PHE A 46 10.86 -1.40 5.50
N PRO A 47 11.31 -1.35 6.77
CA PRO A 47 11.02 -0.22 7.66
C PRO A 47 11.50 1.12 7.12
N GLU A 48 12.61 1.12 6.36
CA GLU A 48 13.17 2.29 5.69
C GLU A 48 12.25 2.87 4.60
N LEU A 49 11.27 2.10 4.13
CA LEU A 49 10.26 2.51 3.16
C LEU A 49 8.91 2.87 3.80
N THR A 50 8.90 3.09 5.12
CA THR A 50 7.68 3.53 5.83
C THR A 50 7.25 4.90 5.34
N LEU A 51 6.02 4.98 4.82
CA LEU A 51 5.41 6.23 4.37
C LEU A 51 4.48 6.79 5.45
N GLN A 52 4.53 8.11 5.62
CA GLN A 52 3.57 8.83 6.46
C GLN A 52 2.29 9.13 5.66
N MET A 53 1.14 9.15 6.35
CA MET A 53 -0.15 9.51 5.76
C MET A 53 -0.60 10.87 6.30
N TRP A 54 -0.95 11.78 5.40
CA TRP A 54 -1.45 13.11 5.75
C TRP A 54 -2.85 13.34 5.18
N VAL A 55 -3.69 13.99 5.97
CA VAL A 55 -4.96 14.54 5.50
C VAL A 55 -4.77 16.04 5.34
N LEU A 56 -4.88 16.53 4.10
CA LEU A 56 -4.60 17.91 3.75
C LEU A 56 -5.85 18.58 3.21
N THR A 57 -6.01 19.87 3.51
CA THR A 57 -7.02 20.74 2.91
C THR A 57 -6.39 22.08 2.55
N HIS A 58 -6.91 22.73 1.51
CA HIS A 58 -6.46 24.04 1.06
C HIS A 58 -6.58 25.06 2.22
N PRO A 59 -5.59 25.95 2.43
CA PRO A 59 -5.62 26.93 3.52
C PRO A 59 -6.94 27.72 3.62
N ASP A 60 -7.49 28.14 2.48
CA ASP A 60 -8.73 28.92 2.41
C ASP A 60 -9.97 28.16 2.92
N LEU A 61 -9.93 26.82 2.85
CA LEU A 61 -11.03 25.95 3.24
C LEU A 61 -10.97 25.52 4.72
N ARG A 62 -9.87 25.79 5.43
CA ARG A 62 -9.66 25.32 6.81
C ARG A 62 -10.68 25.87 7.81
N LYS A 63 -11.34 26.98 7.49
CA LYS A 63 -12.37 27.61 8.34
C LYS A 63 -13.80 27.30 7.88
N THR A 64 -13.98 26.54 6.79
CA THR A 64 -15.32 26.22 6.28
C THR A 64 -15.93 25.07 7.07
N SER A 65 -17.06 25.28 7.74
CA SER A 65 -17.65 24.30 8.66
C SER A 65 -17.85 22.90 8.07
N ARG A 66 -18.34 22.80 6.82
CA ARG A 66 -18.51 21.50 6.14
C ARG A 66 -17.19 20.76 5.89
N VAL A 67 -16.10 21.51 5.67
CA VAL A 67 -14.76 20.95 5.44
C VAL A 67 -14.19 20.43 6.75
N ILE A 68 -14.32 21.20 7.83
CA ILE A 68 -13.92 20.75 9.18
C ILE A 68 -14.64 19.45 9.54
N ALA A 69 -15.96 19.41 9.39
CA ALA A 69 -16.76 18.22 9.69
C ALA A 69 -16.33 16.98 8.88
N LEU A 70 -16.03 17.16 7.58
CA LEU A 70 -15.51 16.09 6.74
C LEU A 70 -14.14 15.61 7.22
N ILE A 71 -13.22 16.52 7.50
CA ILE A 71 -11.86 16.20 7.96
C ILE A 71 -11.93 15.44 9.28
N ASP A 72 -12.73 15.89 10.24
CA ASP A 72 -12.92 15.21 11.53
C ASP A 72 -13.44 13.79 11.33
N HIS A 73 -14.42 13.61 10.43
CA HIS A 73 -14.94 12.29 10.10
C HIS A 73 -13.87 11.38 9.47
N LEU A 74 -13.15 11.88 8.46
CA LEU A 74 -12.11 11.13 7.75
C LEU A 74 -10.97 10.74 8.69
N VAL A 75 -10.44 11.69 9.45
CA VAL A 75 -9.37 11.44 10.43
C VAL A 75 -9.84 10.44 11.48
N GLY A 76 -11.08 10.56 11.97
CA GLY A 76 -11.67 9.61 12.90
C GLY A 76 -11.71 8.19 12.32
N ARG A 77 -12.09 8.03 11.05
CA ARG A 77 -12.10 6.71 10.39
C ARG A 77 -10.70 6.18 10.13
N LEU A 78 -9.80 6.99 9.61
CA LEU A 78 -8.42 6.60 9.30
C LEU A 78 -7.67 6.15 10.57
N ARG A 79 -7.90 6.81 11.71
CA ARG A 79 -7.35 6.40 13.00
C ARG A 79 -7.87 5.04 13.46
N ARG A 80 -9.16 4.75 13.26
CA ARG A 80 -9.73 3.42 13.56
C ARG A 80 -9.11 2.32 12.69
N ASP A 81 -8.73 2.66 11.46
CA ASP A 81 -8.16 1.72 10.49
C ASP A 81 -6.65 1.69 10.50
N ARG A 82 -6.02 2.36 11.47
CA ARG A 82 -4.57 2.54 11.55
C ARG A 82 -3.79 1.22 11.39
N ALA A 83 -4.21 0.18 12.11
CA ALA A 83 -3.58 -1.14 12.05
C ALA A 83 -3.58 -1.75 10.64
N ARG A 84 -4.59 -1.45 9.81
CA ARG A 84 -4.65 -1.91 8.42
C ARG A 84 -3.59 -1.20 7.58
N PHE A 85 -3.47 0.12 7.70
CA PHE A 85 -2.55 0.93 6.89
C PHE A 85 -1.09 0.77 7.30
N GLU A 86 -0.81 0.54 8.58
CA GLU A 86 0.54 0.22 9.07
C GLU A 86 0.99 -1.18 8.62
N GLY A 87 0.05 -2.04 8.23
CA GLY A 87 0.31 -3.43 7.87
C GLY A 87 0.61 -4.28 9.11
N THR A 88 0.54 -5.60 8.96
CA THR A 88 0.99 -6.52 10.01
C THR A 88 2.46 -6.86 9.77
N PRO A 89 3.39 -6.55 10.69
CA PRO A 89 4.83 -6.76 10.48
C PRO A 89 5.22 -8.23 10.37
N GLU A 90 4.37 -9.13 10.86
CA GLU A 90 4.73 -10.53 11.10
C GLU A 90 4.10 -11.55 10.16
N ARG A 91 3.33 -11.17 9.11
CA ARG A 91 2.83 -12.23 8.21
C ARG A 91 4.03 -12.84 7.50
N PRO A 92 4.42 -14.09 7.84
CA PRO A 92 5.62 -14.66 7.27
C PRO A 92 5.41 -14.82 5.77
N ALA A 93 6.51 -14.74 5.00
CA ALA A 93 6.46 -15.15 3.61
C ALA A 93 5.87 -16.56 3.59
N SER A 94 4.72 -16.74 2.93
CA SER A 94 4.20 -18.09 2.77
C SER A 94 5.22 -18.84 1.94
N SER A 95 5.55 -20.05 2.38
CA SER A 95 6.62 -20.91 1.88
C SER A 95 6.40 -21.43 0.44
N GLY A 96 5.68 -20.68 -0.39
CA GLY A 96 5.56 -20.95 -1.81
C GLY A 96 6.89 -20.67 -2.49
N GLN A 97 7.50 -21.71 -3.02
CA GLN A 97 8.61 -21.65 -3.97
C GLN A 97 8.29 -20.59 -5.03
N VAL A 98 9.19 -19.63 -5.23
CA VAL A 98 9.12 -18.72 -6.39
C VAL A 98 9.18 -19.61 -7.64
N PRO A 99 8.19 -19.60 -8.54
CA PRO A 99 8.29 -20.31 -9.80
C PRO A 99 9.48 -19.75 -10.59
N ASP A 100 10.34 -20.64 -11.09
CA ASP A 100 11.53 -20.30 -11.90
C ASP A 100 11.20 -19.39 -13.11
#